data_AF-A0A833Z5E6-F1
#
_entry.id   AF-A0A833Z5E6-F1
#
_cell.length_a   1.000
_cell.length_b   1.000
_cell.length_c   1.000
_cell.angle_alpha   90.00
_cell.angle_beta   90.00
_cell.angle_gamma   90.00
#
_symmetry.space_group_name_H-M   'P 1'
#
loop_
_entity.id
_entity.type
_entity.pdbx_description
1 polymer ?
#
loop_
_entity_poly.entity_id
_entity_poly.type
_entity_poly.pdbx_seq_one_letter_code
_entity_poly.pdbx_strand_id
1 'polypeptide(L)'
;MLQSVKRAFAINSNNPWLHECLIKFSKSVSNHSNLPDIVSKVLSQEMQKIFLNKDLESFNEDFLKRNAASLQHLLSGAKMMYFLDKSRQEKAIAIATRLDETIKDKNVKTLIKVSEALLDGSFGSCNSQYEEYRMACHNLLPFTSAFLPAVNEVSSRSVALNNTANYAVLANEI
;
A
#
# COMPACT_ATOMS: atom_id res chain seq x y z
N MET A 1 -16.44 2.19 19.79
CA MET A 1 -15.16 2.26 19.05
C MET A 1 -14.05 3.00 19.80
N LEU A 2 -14.30 4.16 20.45
CA LEU A 2 -13.29 4.92 21.22
C LEU A 2 -12.49 4.08 22.23
N GLN A 3 -13.18 3.25 23.05
CA GLN A 3 -12.51 2.42 24.05
C GLN A 3 -11.52 1.42 23.44
N SER A 4 -11.85 0.83 22.28
CA SER A 4 -10.95 -0.08 21.58
C SER A 4 -9.68 0.63 21.11
N VAL A 5 -9.84 1.83 20.54
CA VAL A 5 -8.72 2.67 20.09
C VAL A 5 -7.83 3.09 21.26
N LYS A 6 -8.42 3.49 22.40
CA LYS A 6 -7.66 3.84 23.61
C LYS A 6 -6.84 2.67 24.15
N ARG A 7 -7.43 1.49 24.22
CA ARG A 7 -6.75 0.27 24.69
C ARG A 7 -5.61 -0.11 23.73
N ALA A 8 -5.85 -0.07 22.42
CA ALA A 8 -4.82 -0.33 21.43
C ALA A 8 -3.67 0.69 21.51
N PHE A 9 -3.99 1.98 21.72
CA PHE A 9 -3.00 3.04 21.90
C PHE A 9 -2.14 2.84 23.14
N ALA A 10 -2.73 2.37 24.24
CA ALA A 10 -1.99 2.04 25.47
C ALA A 10 -1.04 0.84 25.31
N ILE A 11 -1.33 -0.09 24.39
CA ILE A 11 -0.48 -1.25 24.11
C ILE A 11 0.66 -0.88 23.15
N ASN A 12 0.33 -0.25 22.02
CA ASN A 12 1.32 0.16 21.02
C ASN A 12 0.81 1.36 20.22
N SER A 13 1.16 2.56 20.67
CA SER A 13 0.83 3.83 20.00
C SER A 13 1.54 4.04 18.65
N ASN A 14 2.51 3.19 18.30
CA ASN A 14 3.20 3.24 17.01
C ASN A 14 2.72 2.18 16.01
N ASN A 15 1.63 1.46 16.29
CA ASN A 15 1.13 0.46 15.36
C ASN A 15 0.58 1.10 14.06
N PRO A 16 0.99 0.64 12.85
CA PRO A 16 0.53 1.21 11.57
C PRO A 16 -0.99 1.16 11.37
N TRP A 17 -1.60 0.02 11.70
CA TRP A 17 -3.05 -0.14 11.53
C TRP A 17 -3.83 0.72 12.52
N LEU A 18 -3.36 0.83 13.77
CA LEU A 18 -3.94 1.74 14.76
C LEU A 18 -3.89 3.19 14.27
N HIS A 19 -2.79 3.61 13.64
CA HIS A 19 -2.66 4.96 13.07
C HIS A 19 -3.76 5.26 12.05
N GLU A 20 -4.04 4.32 11.15
CA GLU A 20 -5.17 4.45 10.21
C GLU A 20 -6.52 4.54 10.94
N CYS A 21 -6.74 3.69 11.94
CA CYS A 21 -7.97 3.71 12.73
C CYS A 21 -8.17 5.04 13.46
N LEU A 22 -7.10 5.62 14.00
CA LEU A 22 -7.13 6.91 14.70
C LEU A 22 -7.58 8.04 13.78
N ILE A 23 -6.95 8.16 12.61
CA ILE A 23 -7.26 9.23 11.65
C ILE A 23 -8.67 9.06 11.08
N LYS A 24 -9.04 7.84 10.66
CA LYS A 24 -10.39 7.54 10.15
C LYS A 24 -11.47 7.83 11.19
N PHE A 25 -11.23 7.42 12.43
CA PHE A 25 -12.16 7.68 13.53
C PHE A 25 -12.31 9.18 13.79
N SER A 26 -11.20 9.92 13.83
CA SER A 26 -11.22 11.38 14.05
C SER A 26 -12.00 12.10 12.97
N LYS A 27 -11.66 11.82 11.71
CA LYS A 27 -12.37 12.42 10.57
C LYS A 27 -13.86 12.07 10.57
N SER A 28 -14.20 10.83 10.90
CA SER A 28 -15.59 10.39 11.02
C SER A 28 -16.35 11.12 12.13
N VAL A 29 -15.72 11.36 13.28
CA VAL A 29 -16.33 12.13 14.39
C VAL A 29 -16.53 13.59 13.98
N SER A 30 -15.51 14.22 13.38
CA SER A 30 -15.59 15.63 12.93
C SER A 30 -16.65 15.86 11.85
N ASN A 31 -16.88 14.87 10.98
CA ASN A 31 -17.88 14.96 9.92
C ASN A 31 -19.32 14.68 10.42
N HIS A 32 -19.50 14.16 11.63
CA HIS A 32 -20.80 13.75 12.13
C HIS A 32 -21.50 14.88 12.90
N SER A 33 -22.40 15.60 12.22
CA SER A 33 -23.09 16.76 12.78
C SER A 33 -24.18 16.43 13.83
N ASN A 34 -24.64 15.17 13.90
CA ASN A 34 -25.79 14.78 14.72
C ASN A 34 -25.43 14.09 16.04
N LEU A 35 -24.23 14.33 16.59
CA LEU A 35 -23.84 13.76 17.89
C LEU A 35 -24.39 14.63 19.04
N PRO A 36 -24.95 14.04 20.11
CA PRO A 36 -25.31 14.80 21.30
C PRO A 36 -24.10 15.57 21.87
N ASP A 37 -24.32 16.79 22.34
CA ASP A 37 -23.25 17.69 22.82
C ASP A 37 -22.30 17.03 23.84
N ILE A 38 -22.87 16.27 24.79
CA ILE A 38 -22.10 15.58 25.81
C ILE A 38 -21.16 14.52 25.20
N VAL A 39 -21.62 13.81 24.16
CA VAL A 39 -20.85 12.78 23.46
C VAL A 39 -19.76 13.44 22.61
N SER A 40 -20.09 14.51 21.89
CA SER A 40 -19.13 15.30 21.12
C SER A 40 -18.01 15.86 22.00
N LYS A 41 -18.36 16.38 23.18
CA LYS A 41 -17.41 16.90 24.17
C LYS A 41 -16.45 15.83 24.67
N VAL A 42 -16.97 14.66 25.07
CA VAL A 42 -16.13 13.54 25.54
C VAL A 42 -15.22 13.04 24.44
N LEU A 43 -15.74 12.88 23.21
CA LEU A 43 -14.93 12.47 22.06
C LEU A 43 -13.81 13.47 21.80
N SER A 44 -14.13 14.76 21.70
CA SER A 44 -13.14 15.82 21.44
C SER A 44 -12.04 15.85 22.49
N GLN A 45 -12.41 15.80 23.78
CA GLN A 45 -11.46 15.79 24.90
C GLN A 45 -10.54 14.56 24.88
N GLU A 46 -11.09 13.37 24.63
CA GLU A 46 -10.30 12.13 24.61
C GLU A 46 -9.41 12.04 23.37
N MET A 47 -9.86 12.57 22.23
CA MET A 47 -9.06 12.61 21.02
C MET A 47 -7.91 13.61 21.12
N GLN A 48 -8.12 14.79 21.70
CA GLN A 48 -7.04 15.76 21.95
C GLN A 48 -5.87 15.17 22.73
N LYS A 49 -6.14 14.29 23.71
CA LYS A 49 -5.09 13.58 24.46
C LYS A 49 -4.24 12.66 23.59
N ILE A 50 -4.84 12.06 22.56
CA ILE A 50 -4.15 11.13 21.65
C ILE A 50 -3.37 11.90 20.57
N PHE A 51 -3.98 12.94 20.00
CA PHE A 51 -3.37 13.75 18.93
C PHE A 51 -2.43 14.85 19.44
N LEU A 52 -2.34 15.05 20.76
CA LEU A 52 -1.48 16.07 21.40
C LEU A 52 -1.72 17.47 20.81
N ASN A 53 -2.98 17.83 20.61
CA ASN A 53 -3.43 19.10 20.00
C ASN A 53 -2.94 19.35 18.56
N LYS A 54 -2.48 18.32 17.85
CA LYS A 54 -2.13 18.42 16.43
C LYS A 54 -3.36 18.19 15.55
N ASP A 55 -3.39 18.85 14.39
CA ASP A 55 -4.29 18.49 13.31
C ASP A 55 -3.90 17.12 12.70
N LEU A 56 -4.81 16.54 11.91
CA LEU A 56 -4.64 15.18 11.40
C LEU A 56 -3.50 15.08 10.39
N GLU A 57 -3.28 16.14 9.62
CA GLU A 57 -2.23 16.26 8.64
C GLU A 57 -0.86 16.28 9.32
N SER A 58 -0.65 17.18 10.29
CA SER A 58 0.56 17.26 11.11
C SER A 58 0.83 15.95 11.87
N PHE A 59 -0.22 15.35 12.44
CA PHE A 59 -0.12 14.06 13.14
C PHE A 59 0.37 12.95 12.19
N ASN A 60 -0.15 12.91 10.95
CA ASN A 60 0.27 11.95 9.95
C ASN A 60 1.71 12.19 9.45
N GLU A 61 2.10 13.46 9.28
CA GLU A 61 3.46 13.81 8.87
C GLU A 61 4.50 13.42 9.91
N ASP A 62 4.21 13.62 11.19
CA ASP A 62 5.10 13.18 12.27
C ASP A 62 5.19 11.66 12.35
N PHE A 63 4.08 10.95 12.10
CA PHE A 63 4.08 9.49 12.02
C PHE A 63 4.95 8.97 10.87
N LEU A 64 4.95 9.64 9.72
CA LEU A 64 5.82 9.31 8.59
C LEU A 64 7.29 9.62 8.88
N LYS A 65 7.59 10.80 9.46
CA LYS A 65 8.96 11.21 9.80
C LYS A 65 9.62 10.23 10.77
N ARG A 66 8.91 9.87 11.86
CA ARG A 66 9.46 8.99 12.90
C ARG A 66 9.63 7.53 12.44
N ASN A 67 8.87 7.11 11.41
CA ASN A 67 8.86 5.73 10.91
C ASN A 67 9.39 5.62 9.47
N ALA A 68 10.25 6.53 9.05
CA ALA A 68 10.70 6.63 7.66
C ALA A 68 11.35 5.34 7.10
N ALA A 69 11.85 4.46 7.97
CA ALA A 69 12.52 3.23 7.57
C ALA A 69 11.63 1.97 7.53
N SER A 70 10.33 2.05 7.82
CA SER A 70 9.45 0.86 7.84
C SER A 70 8.37 0.96 6.77
N LEU A 71 8.36 0.01 5.83
CA LEU A 71 7.42 0.00 4.71
C LEU A 71 5.97 -0.10 5.21
N GLN A 72 5.71 -0.86 6.28
CA GLN A 72 4.37 -0.94 6.87
C GLN A 72 3.87 0.41 7.40
N HIS A 73 4.74 1.19 8.05
CA HIS A 73 4.36 2.51 8.55
C HIS A 73 4.23 3.51 7.41
N LEU A 74 5.12 3.47 6.42
CA LEU A 74 5.02 4.30 5.22
C LEU A 74 3.71 4.05 4.48
N LEU A 75 3.31 2.78 4.32
CA LEU A 75 2.03 2.41 3.71
C LEU A 75 0.85 3.02 4.48
N SER A 76 0.75 2.80 5.79
CA SER A 76 -0.37 3.33 6.57
C SER A 76 -0.39 4.87 6.58
N GLY A 77 0.76 5.53 6.71
CA GLY A 77 0.84 7.00 6.67
C GLY A 77 0.53 7.57 5.27
N ALA A 78 0.93 6.88 4.20
CA ALA A 78 0.57 7.24 2.83
C ALA A 78 -0.93 7.09 2.57
N LYS A 79 -1.55 5.97 2.99
CA LYS A 79 -3.01 5.78 2.89
C LYS A 79 -3.75 6.93 3.57
N MET A 80 -3.27 7.33 4.76
CA MET A 80 -3.90 8.42 5.51
C MET A 80 -3.62 9.80 4.89
N MET A 81 -2.48 9.99 4.22
CA MET A 81 -2.19 11.20 3.45
C MET A 81 -3.22 11.41 2.35
N TYR A 82 -3.48 10.39 1.53
CA TYR A 82 -4.49 10.47 0.47
C TYR A 82 -5.93 10.47 1.01
N PHE A 83 -6.18 9.83 2.15
CA PHE A 83 -7.49 9.89 2.80
C PHE A 83 -7.84 11.31 3.26
N LEU A 84 -6.89 12.04 3.84
CA LEU A 84 -7.06 13.41 4.32
C LEU A 84 -7.12 14.42 3.17
N ASP A 85 -6.25 14.25 2.16
CA ASP A 85 -6.14 15.14 1.03
C ASP A 85 -5.93 14.36 -0.27
N LYS A 86 -6.97 14.36 -1.12
CA LYS A 86 -6.98 13.64 -2.40
C LYS A 86 -6.00 14.21 -3.41
N SER A 87 -5.61 15.49 -3.29
CA SER A 87 -4.63 16.12 -4.19
C SER A 87 -3.21 15.57 -4.00
N ARG A 88 -2.92 14.95 -2.85
CA ARG A 88 -1.59 14.39 -2.51
C ARG A 88 -1.38 12.95 -2.99
N GLN A 89 -2.18 12.48 -3.94
CA GLN A 89 -2.16 11.09 -4.43
C GLN A 89 -0.77 10.63 -4.87
N GLU A 90 -0.13 11.39 -5.77
CA GLU A 90 1.19 11.05 -6.32
C GLU A 90 2.25 10.91 -5.22
N LYS A 91 2.30 11.88 -4.30
CA LYS A 91 3.19 11.86 -3.14
C LYS A 91 2.92 10.66 -2.22
N ALA A 92 1.65 10.33 -1.99
CA ALA A 92 1.27 9.20 -1.16
C ALA A 92 1.73 7.87 -1.79
N ILE A 93 1.53 7.69 -3.09
CA ILE A 93 1.99 6.50 -3.82
C ILE A 93 3.51 6.39 -3.74
N ALA A 94 4.25 7.47 -4.05
CA ALA A 94 5.72 7.47 -3.98
C ALA A 94 6.27 7.08 -2.60
N ILE A 95 5.56 7.43 -1.52
CA ILE A 95 5.91 7.02 -0.15
C ILE A 95 5.60 5.53 0.07
N ALA A 96 4.43 5.06 -0.36
CA ALA A 96 3.97 3.68 -0.15
C ALA A 96 4.76 2.65 -0.96
N THR A 97 5.25 3.03 -2.14
CA THR A 97 5.95 2.14 -3.07
C THR A 97 7.48 2.21 -2.96
N ARG A 98 8.00 2.91 -1.95
CA ARG A 98 9.45 3.08 -1.75
C ARG A 98 10.12 1.78 -1.31
N LEU A 99 11.06 1.27 -2.12
CA LEU A 99 11.74 -0.02 -1.90
C LEU A 99 13.27 0.06 -1.79
N ASP A 100 13.83 1.25 -1.60
CA ASP A 100 15.28 1.45 -1.48
C ASP A 100 15.91 0.70 -0.28
N GLU A 101 17.24 0.68 -0.21
CA GLU A 101 18.01 -0.06 0.79
C GLU A 101 17.76 0.39 2.24
N THR A 102 17.31 1.63 2.45
CA THR A 102 17.02 2.17 3.78
C THR A 102 15.74 1.60 4.39
N ILE A 103 14.89 1.01 3.54
CA ILE A 103 13.58 0.47 3.90
C ILE A 103 13.73 -0.93 4.47
N LYS A 104 13.29 -1.09 5.71
CA LYS A 104 13.19 -2.35 6.45
C LYS A 104 11.88 -3.05 6.11
N ASP A 105 11.71 -4.27 6.63
CA ASP A 105 10.47 -5.06 6.59
C ASP A 105 9.84 -5.34 5.21
N LYS A 106 10.67 -5.31 4.15
CA LYS A 106 10.39 -5.72 2.76
C LYS A 106 10.23 -7.25 2.60
N ASN A 107 9.34 -7.85 3.37
CA ASN A 107 8.97 -9.26 3.23
C ASN A 107 7.74 -9.42 2.32
N VAL A 108 7.52 -10.64 1.83
CA VAL A 108 6.40 -10.99 0.92
C VAL A 108 5.07 -10.42 1.40
N LYS A 109 4.75 -10.59 2.69
CA LYS A 109 3.47 -10.13 3.26
C LYS A 109 3.32 -8.61 3.21
N THR A 110 4.37 -7.86 3.52
CA THR A 110 4.33 -6.39 3.45
C THR A 110 4.19 -5.91 2.01
N LEU A 111 4.94 -6.49 1.08
CA LEU A 111 4.89 -6.11 -0.34
C LEU A 111 3.50 -6.38 -0.95
N ILE A 112 2.92 -7.55 -0.64
CA ILE A 112 1.55 -7.88 -1.07
C ILE A 112 0.55 -6.86 -0.54
N LYS A 113 0.65 -6.42 0.72
CA LYS A 113 -0.24 -5.40 1.27
C LYS A 113 -0.14 -4.05 0.56
N VAL A 114 1.05 -3.67 0.10
CA VAL A 114 1.21 -2.46 -0.71
C VAL A 114 0.53 -2.65 -2.08
N SER A 115 0.74 -3.79 -2.73
CA SER A 115 0.06 -4.14 -3.99
C SER A 115 -1.47 -4.13 -3.84
N GLU A 116 -2.01 -4.73 -2.78
CA GLU A 116 -3.44 -4.71 -2.47
C GLU A 116 -3.94 -3.28 -2.30
N ALA A 117 -3.20 -2.41 -1.60
CA ALA A 117 -3.60 -1.02 -1.39
C ALA A 117 -3.60 -0.18 -2.69
N LEU A 118 -2.78 -0.55 -3.68
CA LEU A 118 -2.80 0.09 -5.00
C LEU A 118 -4.02 -0.35 -5.82
N LEU A 119 -4.61 -1.51 -5.53
CA LEU A 119 -5.75 -2.08 -6.25
C LEU A 119 -7.10 -1.87 -5.54
N ASP A 120 -7.12 -1.79 -4.21
CA ASP A 120 -8.35 -1.73 -3.39
C ASP A 120 -9.00 -0.33 -3.34
N GLY A 121 -8.45 0.63 -4.09
CA GLY A 121 -8.90 2.03 -4.12
C GLY A 121 -8.40 2.89 -2.96
N SER A 122 -7.54 2.37 -2.08
CA SER A 122 -6.95 3.14 -0.98
C SER A 122 -6.16 4.37 -1.44
N PHE A 123 -5.68 4.35 -2.68
CA PHE A 123 -5.01 5.48 -3.34
C PHE A 123 -5.78 6.00 -4.55
N GLY A 124 -7.03 5.58 -4.79
CA GLY A 124 -7.75 5.88 -6.03
C GLY A 124 -7.33 4.98 -7.19
N SER A 125 -7.36 5.48 -8.42
CA SER A 125 -6.92 4.73 -9.61
C SER A 125 -5.40 4.73 -9.71
N CYS A 126 -4.77 3.55 -9.62
CA CYS A 126 -3.31 3.41 -9.56
C CYS A 126 -2.76 2.28 -10.44
N ASN A 127 -3.43 1.95 -11.55
CA ASN A 127 -3.07 0.80 -12.38
C ASN A 127 -1.64 0.85 -12.93
N SER A 128 -1.15 2.02 -13.36
CA SER A 128 0.22 2.17 -13.86
C SER A 128 1.25 2.02 -12.74
N GLN A 129 1.02 2.68 -11.59
CA GLN A 129 1.92 2.58 -10.43
C GLN A 129 1.91 1.18 -9.82
N TYR A 130 0.80 0.46 -9.91
CA TYR A 130 0.72 -0.96 -9.55
C TYR A 130 1.66 -1.81 -10.41
N GLU A 131 1.66 -1.65 -11.73
CA GLU A 131 2.55 -2.43 -12.60
C GLU A 131 4.03 -2.11 -12.37
N GLU A 132 4.38 -0.84 -12.20
CA GLU A 132 5.73 -0.42 -11.82
C GLU A 132 6.17 -1.06 -10.50
N TYR A 133 5.31 -0.99 -9.49
CA TYR A 133 5.59 -1.59 -8.18
C TYR A 133 5.69 -3.11 -8.25
N ARG A 134 4.82 -3.78 -9.02
CA ARG A 134 4.85 -5.22 -9.24
C ARG A 134 6.17 -5.65 -9.87
N MET A 135 6.64 -4.95 -10.91
CA MET A 135 7.95 -5.22 -11.53
C MET A 135 9.10 -5.04 -10.53
N ALA A 136 9.08 -3.96 -9.73
CA ALA A 136 10.09 -3.74 -8.69
C ALA A 136 10.08 -4.86 -7.63
N CYS A 137 8.89 -5.33 -7.23
CA CYS A 137 8.75 -6.46 -6.31
C CYS A 137 9.24 -7.78 -6.91
N HIS A 138 9.00 -8.02 -8.21
CA HIS A 138 9.51 -9.20 -8.92
C HIS A 138 11.04 -9.21 -8.94
N ASN A 139 11.68 -8.07 -9.19
CA ASN A 139 13.15 -7.96 -9.14
C ASN A 139 13.70 -8.26 -7.74
N LEU A 140 12.98 -7.87 -6.69
CA LEU A 140 13.38 -8.13 -5.31
C LEU A 140 13.14 -9.59 -4.89
N LEU A 141 12.05 -10.20 -5.35
CA LEU A 141 11.62 -11.56 -4.99
C LEU A 141 11.16 -12.35 -6.24
N PRO A 142 12.09 -12.82 -7.09
CA PRO A 142 11.78 -13.38 -8.42
C PRO A 142 10.83 -14.58 -8.41
N PHE A 143 10.85 -15.35 -7.32
CA PHE A 143 10.07 -16.58 -7.18
C PHE A 143 8.70 -16.39 -6.53
N THR A 144 8.31 -15.17 -6.17
CA THR A 144 7.00 -14.92 -5.55
C THR A 144 5.92 -14.84 -6.62
N SER A 145 4.98 -15.80 -6.60
CA SER A 145 3.90 -15.90 -7.60
C SER A 145 3.03 -14.65 -7.70
N ALA A 146 2.81 -13.95 -6.59
CA ALA A 146 2.02 -12.72 -6.54
C ALA A 146 2.60 -11.56 -7.38
N PHE A 147 3.88 -11.63 -7.77
CA PHE A 147 4.55 -10.59 -8.55
C PHE A 147 4.96 -11.05 -9.95
N LEU A 148 4.63 -12.29 -10.34
CA LEU A 148 4.95 -12.78 -11.68
C LEU A 148 4.28 -11.88 -12.73
N PRO A 149 4.97 -11.61 -13.86
CA PRO A 149 4.32 -10.99 -15.00
C PRO A 149 3.09 -11.80 -15.38
N ALA A 150 2.01 -11.11 -15.78
CA ALA A 150 0.96 -11.77 -16.52
C ALA A 150 1.63 -12.54 -17.66
N VAL A 151 1.30 -13.82 -17.80
CA VAL A 151 1.84 -14.68 -18.85
C VAL A 151 1.29 -14.17 -20.19
N ASN A 152 1.89 -13.10 -20.70
CA ASN A 152 1.82 -12.78 -22.11
C ASN A 152 2.75 -13.77 -22.81
N GLU A 153 2.24 -14.38 -23.86
CA GLU A 153 2.77 -15.47 -24.69
C GLU A 153 4.24 -15.33 -25.15
N VAL A 154 5.21 -15.25 -24.25
CA VAL A 154 6.65 -15.29 -24.57
C VAL A 154 7.14 -16.73 -24.35
N SER A 155 6.43 -17.68 -24.94
CA SER A 155 6.94 -19.05 -25.18
C SER A 155 6.32 -19.70 -26.42
N SER A 156 5.87 -18.92 -27.40
CA SER A 156 5.34 -19.45 -28.67
C SER A 156 6.22 -19.14 -29.89
N ARG A 157 7.29 -18.35 -29.75
CA ARG A 157 8.12 -17.94 -30.91
C ARG A 157 9.46 -18.66 -31.06
N SER A 158 9.87 -19.49 -30.08
CA SER A 158 11.16 -20.19 -30.12
C SER A 158 11.06 -21.66 -30.54
N VAL A 159 9.86 -22.23 -30.64
CA VAL A 159 9.67 -23.67 -30.96
C VAL A 159 9.22 -23.89 -32.42
N ALA A 160 8.77 -22.86 -33.12
CA ALA A 160 8.20 -22.99 -34.48
C ALA A 160 9.23 -22.94 -35.63
N LEU A 161 10.54 -22.82 -35.37
CA LEU A 161 11.57 -22.74 -36.42
C LEU A 161 12.30 -24.06 -36.71
N ASN A 162 12.02 -25.14 -35.97
CA ASN A 162 12.79 -26.39 -36.11
C ASN A 162 12.05 -27.52 -36.82
N ASN A 163 10.81 -27.32 -37.29
CA ASN A 163 9.95 -28.42 -37.77
C ASN A 163 9.70 -28.49 -39.29
N THR A 164 10.38 -27.70 -40.11
CA THR A 164 10.17 -27.70 -41.58
C THR A 164 11.38 -28.14 -42.41
N ALA A 165 12.48 -28.61 -41.80
CA ALA A 165 13.70 -28.96 -42.54
C ALA A 165 13.89 -30.47 -42.83
N ASN A 166 12.89 -31.34 -42.66
CA ASN A 166 13.07 -32.80 -42.77
C ASN A 166 12.15 -33.53 -43.76
N TYR A 167 11.67 -32.89 -44.84
CA TYR A 167 10.81 -33.60 -45.82
C TYR A 167 11.12 -33.31 -47.30
N ALA A 168 12.39 -33.17 -47.68
CA ALA A 168 12.73 -32.92 -49.08
C ALA A 168 14.07 -33.52 -49.55
N VAL A 169 14.41 -34.78 -49.23
CA VAL A 169 15.47 -35.51 -49.95
C VAL A 169 15.21 -37.02 -49.98
N LEU A 170 14.20 -37.49 -50.73
CA LEU A 170 14.16 -38.86 -51.28
C LEU A 170 13.27 -38.88 -52.53
N ALA A 171 13.72 -38.21 -53.58
CA ALA A 171 13.20 -38.41 -54.93
C ALA A 171 14.31 -38.10 -55.94
N ASN A 172 15.16 -39.09 -56.20
CA ASN A 172 15.88 -39.25 -57.46
C ASN A 172 16.74 -40.52 -57.38
N GLU A 173 16.25 -41.63 -57.92
CA GLU A 173 17.05 -42.56 -58.73
C GLU A 173 16.10 -43.19 -59.78
N ILE A 174 16.40 -42.95 -61.06
CA ILE A 174 16.01 -43.76 -62.22
C ILE A 174 17.21 -44.65 -62.51
#